data_AF-A0A257ZJ84-F1
#
_entry.id   AF-A0A257ZJ84-F1
#
_cell.length_a   1.000
_cell.length_b   1.000
_cell.length_c   1.000
_cell.angle_alpha   90.00
_cell.angle_beta   90.00
_cell.angle_gamma   90.00
#
_symmetry.space_group_name_H-M   'P 1'
#
loop_
_entity.id
_entity.type
_entity.pdbx_description
1 polymer ?
#
loop_
_entity_poly.entity_id
_entity_poly.type
_entity_poly.pdbx_seq_one_letter_code
_entity_poly.pdbx_strand_id
1 'polypeptide(L)' 'MLRTVTLLGATGSIGRSTREVVAENPDRLRIA' A
#
# COMPACT_ATOMS: atom_id res chain seq x y z
N MET A 1 -12.71 -8.58 0.37
CA MET A 1 -13.22 -7.20 0.44
C MET A 1 -12.05 -6.25 0.29
N LEU A 2 -12.05 -5.46 -0.78
CA LEU A 2 -10.98 -4.52 -1.10
C LEU A 2 -11.00 -3.33 -0.14
N ARG A 3 -9.84 -2.97 0.40
CA ARG A 3 -9.65 -1.81 1.28
C ARG A 3 -8.81 -0.76 0.57
N THR A 4 -9.29 0.47 0.61
CA THR A 4 -8.56 1.62 0.04
C THR A 4 -7.85 2.36 1.16
N VAL A 5 -6.56 2.62 1.02
CA VAL A 5 -5.71 3.25 2.05
C VAL A 5 -4.97 4.46 1.48
N THR A 6 -4.74 5.48 2.30
CA THR A 6 -3.90 6.63 1.96
C THR A 6 -2.50 6.42 2.55
N LEU A 7 -1.46 6.56 1.73
CA LEU A 7 -0.07 6.40 2.17
C LEU A 7 0.65 7.75 2.23
N LEU A 8 0.81 8.28 3.44
CA LEU A 8 1.58 9.50 3.69
C LEU A 8 3.05 9.13 3.97
N GLY A 9 4.00 9.85 3.36
CA GLY A 9 5.43 9.52 3.47
C GLY A 9 5.87 8.33 2.60
N ALA A 10 5.28 8.19 1.40
CA ALA A 10 5.43 7.02 0.53
C ALA A 10 6.85 6.74 0.00
N THR A 11 7.80 7.67 0.17
CA THR A 11 9.19 7.55 -0.32
C THR A 11 10.16 7.00 0.73
N GLY A 12 9.80 7.04 2.01
CA GLY A 12 10.62 6.50 3.10
C GLY A 12 10.67 4.97 3.09
N SER A 13 11.46 4.38 3.99
CA SER A 13 11.56 2.93 4.15
C SER A 13 10.18 2.28 4.32
N ILE A 14 9.36 2.82 5.24
CA ILE A 14 8.00 2.33 5.49
C ILE A 14 7.11 2.48 4.25
N GLY A 15 7.18 3.60 3.56
CA GLY A 15 6.39 3.85 2.35
C GLY A 15 6.69 2.86 1.23
N ARG A 16 7.98 2.54 1.00
CA ARG A 16 8.39 1.55 0.00
C ARG A 16 7.94 0.14 0.37
N SER A 17 8.21 -0.31 1.59
CA SER A 17 7.77 -1.64 2.04
C SER A 17 6.24 -1.77 2.06
N THR A 18 5.51 -0.70 2.40
CA THR A 18 4.05 -0.71 2.33
C THR A 18 3.56 -0.90 0.90
N ARG A 19 4.20 -0.25 -0.09
CA ARG A 19 3.85 -0.44 -1.51
C ARG A 19 4.09 -1.87 -1.99
N GLU A 20 5.17 -2.52 -1.55
CA GLU A 20 5.46 -3.92 -1.86
C GLU A 20 4.33 -4.84 -1.36
N VAL A 21 3.95 -4.71 -0.09
CA VAL A 21 2.84 -5.49 0.50
C VAL A 21 1.51 -5.25 -0.21
N VAL A 22 1.21 -4.01 -0.60
CA VAL A 22 -0.01 -3.69 -1.38
C VAL A 22 0.02 -4.38 -2.74
N ALA A 23 1.17 -4.33 -3.45
CA ALA A 23 1.33 -4.96 -4.76
C ALA A 23 1.20 -6.49 -4.70
N GLU A 24 1.63 -7.11 -3.61
CA GLU A 24 1.50 -8.56 -3.36
C GLU A 24 0.07 -8.99 -2.98
N ASN A 25 -0.81 -8.06 -2.61
CA ASN A 25 -2.18 -8.34 -2.14
C ASN A 25 -3.25 -7.52 -2.89
N PRO A 26 -3.31 -7.58 -4.24
CA PRO A 26 -4.15 -6.68 -5.04
C PRO A 26 -5.66 -6.91 -4.89
N ASP A 27 -6.09 -8.11 -4.47
CA ASP A 27 -7.48 -8.45 -4.17
C ASP A 27 -7.95 -7.87 -2.81
N ARG A 28 -7.01 -7.46 -1.96
CA ARG A 28 -7.25 -7.00 -0.58
C ARG A 28 -6.99 -5.51 -0.39
N LEU A 29 -5.99 -4.95 -1.08
CA LEU A 29 -5.48 -3.60 -0.82
C LEU A 29 -5.34 -2.77 -2.11
N ARG A 30 -5.61 -1.47 -1.98
CA ARG A 30 -5.35 -0.46 -3.01
C ARG A 30 -4.95 0.86 -2.36
N ILE A 31 -3.93 1.52 -2.88
CA ILE A 31 -3.56 2.88 -2.46
C ILE A 31 -4.46 3.88 -3.24
N ALA A 32 -5.04 4.85 -2.51
CA ALA A 32 -5.83 5.95 -3.07
C ALA A 32 -4.95 6.99 -3.76
#